data_AF-A0A6L5E5L7-F1
#
_entry.id   AF-A0A6L5E5L7-F1
#
_cell.length_a   1.000
_cell.length_b   1.000
_cell.length_c   1.000
_cell.angle_alpha   90.00
_cell.angle_beta   90.00
_cell.angle_gamma   90.00
#
_symmetry.space_group_name_H-M   'P 1'
#
loop_
_entity.id
_entity.type
_entity.pdbx_description
1 polymer ?
#
loop_
_entity_poly.entity_id
_entity_poly.type
_entity_poly.pdbx_seq_one_letter_code
_entity_poly.pdbx_strand_id
1 'polypeptide(L)'
;MENKNITVADQNAVVNSNIALFDSQYLNAISAFAQMMSQGAATVPRHLQGNAADCMAVAMQAAQWQMNPFAVAQKTHLINGVLGYEAQLVNAVISRSGVLASRFEYEWYGPWEKVIGKFNIKKGEKGEYRVPGWTMADEEGIGIIIKARLKGEDQPRELDLLLAQARVRNSTLWADDPRQQLAYLAVKRWARLFCPDVILGVYTPDELDEREEKIINPTQSTQSITMQDINADNLQTTSTQEADVNIDDAAEKFRARIDSAETLEDATAVGNDINTAKPALGTALFTELKNKATRRYHLVKHRTMLDEAINSLPQPDAPDAATCFEMVEKKLSAAKRHLGDDLHDKYRITLDDMKPEYIG
;
A
#
# COMPACT_ATOMS: atom_id res chain seq x y z
N MET A 1 -34.72 -19.18 54.17
CA MET A 1 -34.08 -18.75 52.91
C MET A 1 -33.74 -17.29 53.08
N GLU A 2 -32.50 -16.99 53.45
CA GLU A 2 -32.00 -15.61 53.56
C GLU A 2 -31.66 -15.10 52.15
N ASN A 3 -32.40 -14.08 51.71
CA ASN A 3 -32.04 -13.31 50.52
C ASN A 3 -30.87 -12.38 50.88
N LYS A 4 -29.66 -12.78 50.48
CA LYS A 4 -28.51 -11.88 50.44
C LYS A 4 -28.70 -10.88 49.32
N ASN A 5 -29.05 -9.64 49.68
CA ASN A 5 -28.90 -8.48 48.81
C ASN A 5 -27.41 -8.31 48.47
N ILE A 6 -27.04 -8.65 47.24
CA ILE A 6 -25.74 -8.27 46.68
C ILE A 6 -25.87 -6.79 46.31
N THR A 7 -25.33 -5.92 47.15
CA THR A 7 -25.12 -4.52 46.81
C THR A 7 -24.06 -4.46 45.71
N VAL A 8 -24.50 -4.24 44.47
CA VAL A 8 -23.65 -3.83 43.36
C VAL A 8 -23.16 -2.42 43.67
N ALA A 9 -22.05 -2.32 44.40
CA ALA A 9 -21.39 -1.06 44.66
C ALA A 9 -20.73 -0.58 43.36
N ASP A 10 -21.20 0.59 42.91
CA ASP A 10 -20.61 1.53 41.94
C ASP A 10 -19.35 1.07 41.19
N GLN A 11 -19.53 0.68 39.93
CA GLN A 11 -18.49 0.74 38.89
C GLN A 11 -18.78 1.86 37.87
N ASN A 12 -19.36 2.98 38.32
CA ASN A 12 -19.43 4.20 37.52
C ASN A 12 -18.15 5.02 37.67
N ALA A 13 -17.01 4.42 37.32
CA ALA A 13 -15.86 5.21 36.92
C ALA A 13 -15.96 5.38 35.41
N VAL A 14 -16.33 6.59 34.97
CA VAL A 14 -16.01 7.05 33.61
C VAL A 14 -14.49 7.16 33.57
N VAL A 15 -13.82 6.02 33.43
CA VAL A 15 -12.38 5.97 33.28
C VAL A 15 -12.09 6.55 31.92
N ASN A 16 -11.37 7.66 31.90
CA ASN A 16 -10.87 8.26 30.67
C ASN A 16 -10.17 7.15 29.89
N SER A 17 -10.73 6.72 28.75
CA SER A 17 -10.35 5.48 28.05
C SER A 17 -8.86 5.43 27.72
N ASN A 18 -8.23 6.60 27.57
CA ASN A 18 -6.80 6.74 27.35
C ASN A 18 -5.94 6.44 28.60
N ILE A 19 -6.42 6.73 29.82
CA ILE A 19 -5.70 6.42 31.07
C ILE A 19 -5.86 4.94 31.42
N ALA A 20 -7.06 4.38 31.19
CA ALA A 20 -7.31 2.94 31.36
C ALA A 20 -6.41 2.10 30.44
N LEU A 21 -6.14 2.56 29.22
CA LEU A 21 -5.41 1.79 28.22
C LEU A 21 -3.97 1.43 28.62
N PHE A 22 -3.36 2.22 29.51
CA PHE A 22 -1.98 2.00 29.98
C PHE A 22 -1.88 1.29 31.33
N ASP A 23 -3.02 0.95 31.94
CA ASP A 23 -3.07 0.13 33.15
C ASP A 23 -2.84 -1.35 32.79
N SER A 24 -1.98 -2.03 33.55
CA SER A 24 -1.62 -3.42 33.30
C SER A 24 -2.82 -4.37 33.37
N GLN A 25 -3.82 -4.09 34.21
CA GLN A 25 -5.04 -4.89 34.29
C GLN A 25 -5.88 -4.76 33.02
N TYR A 26 -6.01 -3.54 32.50
CA TYR A 26 -6.73 -3.29 31.25
C TYR A 26 -5.97 -3.85 30.04
N LEU A 27 -4.64 -3.73 29.99
CA LEU A 27 -3.84 -4.35 28.94
C LEU A 27 -4.00 -5.88 28.91
N ASN A 28 -4.02 -6.53 30.07
CA ASN A 28 -4.29 -7.96 30.17
C ASN A 28 -5.71 -8.31 29.71
N ALA A 29 -6.71 -7.50 30.09
CA ALA A 29 -8.09 -7.71 29.66
C ALA A 29 -8.26 -7.56 28.14
N ILE A 30 -7.63 -6.53 27.54
CA ILE A 30 -7.65 -6.31 26.09
C ILE A 30 -6.89 -7.43 25.37
N SER A 31 -5.75 -7.88 25.90
CA SER A 31 -5.00 -9.01 25.35
C SER A 31 -5.82 -10.31 25.34
N ALA A 32 -6.52 -10.62 26.44
CA ALA A 32 -7.43 -11.76 26.51
C ALA A 32 -8.60 -11.63 25.52
N PHE A 33 -9.19 -10.43 25.42
CA PHE A 33 -10.24 -10.15 24.44
C PHE A 33 -9.73 -10.33 23.00
N ALA A 34 -8.53 -9.86 22.69
CA ALA A 34 -7.92 -9.98 21.38
C ALA A 34 -7.63 -11.45 21.00
N GLN A 35 -7.17 -12.25 21.96
CA GLN A 35 -6.97 -13.70 21.79
C GLN A 35 -8.29 -14.43 21.51
N MET A 36 -9.39 -14.00 22.13
CA MET A 36 -10.72 -14.53 21.82
C MET A 36 -11.20 -14.06 20.45
N MET A 37 -10.98 -12.79 20.13
CA MET A 37 -11.36 -12.18 18.85
C MET A 37 -10.67 -12.87 17.68
N SER A 38 -9.37 -13.18 17.78
CA SER A 38 -8.62 -13.86 16.72
C SER A 38 -9.11 -15.28 16.41
N GLN A 39 -9.92 -15.89 17.28
CA GLN A 39 -10.54 -17.20 17.06
C GLN A 39 -11.87 -17.11 16.28
N GLY A 40 -12.38 -15.91 16.03
CA GLY A 40 -13.64 -15.70 15.31
C GLY A 40 -13.55 -16.06 13.83
N ALA A 41 -14.09 -17.21 13.41
CA ALA A 41 -14.01 -17.64 12.01
C ALA A 41 -14.96 -16.88 11.06
N ALA A 42 -16.14 -16.48 11.53
CA ALA A 42 -17.17 -15.83 10.71
C ALA A 42 -17.27 -14.32 10.90
N THR A 43 -16.93 -13.82 12.10
CA THR A 43 -17.14 -12.43 12.50
C THR A 43 -15.90 -11.55 12.35
N VAL A 44 -14.73 -12.17 12.15
CA VAL A 44 -13.43 -11.50 12.01
C VAL A 44 -12.85 -11.81 10.62
N PRO A 45 -12.33 -10.81 9.89
CA PRO A 45 -11.71 -11.02 8.59
C PRO A 45 -10.53 -12.00 8.61
N ARG A 46 -10.30 -12.69 7.48
CA ARG A 46 -9.25 -13.70 7.35
C ARG A 46 -7.85 -13.21 7.72
N HIS A 47 -7.51 -11.94 7.45
CA HIS A 47 -6.20 -11.38 7.78
C HIS A 47 -5.99 -11.13 9.29
N LEU A 48 -7.05 -11.15 10.10
CA LEU A 48 -6.98 -11.01 11.56
C LEU A 48 -7.17 -12.36 12.29
N GLN A 49 -7.63 -13.40 11.58
CA GLN A 49 -7.82 -14.73 12.15
C GLN A 49 -6.48 -15.35 12.56
N GLY A 50 -6.41 -15.87 13.78
CA GLY A 50 -5.17 -16.40 14.35
C GLY A 50 -4.11 -15.35 14.72
N ASN A 51 -4.33 -14.06 14.42
CA ASN A 51 -3.40 -12.99 14.75
C ASN A 51 -3.93 -12.14 15.92
N ALA A 52 -3.63 -12.59 17.14
CA ALA A 52 -4.05 -11.89 18.35
C ALA A 52 -3.42 -10.49 18.49
N ALA A 53 -2.20 -10.27 17.97
CA ALA A 53 -1.54 -8.97 18.04
C ALA A 53 -2.26 -7.92 17.19
N ASP A 54 -2.63 -8.25 15.95
CA ASP A 54 -3.39 -7.34 15.09
C ASP A 54 -4.82 -7.13 15.61
N CYS A 55 -5.46 -8.18 16.16
CA CYS A 55 -6.74 -8.04 16.86
C CYS A 55 -6.64 -7.10 18.07
N MET A 56 -5.53 -7.15 18.81
CA MET A 56 -5.29 -6.26 19.95
C MET A 56 -5.15 -4.82 19.48
N ALA A 57 -4.37 -4.57 18.43
CA ALA A 57 -4.23 -3.23 17.85
C ALA A 57 -5.59 -2.67 17.38
N VAL A 58 -6.41 -3.49 16.70
CA VAL A 58 -7.76 -3.11 16.29
C VAL A 58 -8.68 -2.85 17.49
N ALA A 59 -8.62 -3.68 18.54
CA ALA A 59 -9.43 -3.50 19.74
C ALA A 59 -9.05 -2.22 20.51
N MET A 60 -7.75 -1.91 20.61
CA MET A 60 -7.27 -0.66 21.20
C MET A 60 -7.73 0.55 20.39
N GLN A 61 -7.61 0.51 19.06
CA GLN A 61 -8.07 1.59 18.19
C GLN A 61 -9.59 1.77 18.28
N ALA A 62 -10.35 0.67 18.32
CA ALA A 62 -11.79 0.70 18.50
C ALA A 62 -12.17 1.31 19.86
N ALA A 63 -11.46 0.97 20.94
CA ALA A 63 -11.68 1.55 22.26
C ALA A 63 -11.43 3.07 22.27
N GLN A 64 -10.40 3.54 21.55
CA GLN A 64 -10.12 4.97 21.40
C GLN A 64 -11.24 5.71 20.66
N TRP A 65 -11.80 5.12 19.60
CA TRP A 65 -13.01 5.63 18.93
C TRP A 65 -14.30 5.31 19.69
N GLN A 66 -14.21 4.62 20.82
CA GLN A 66 -15.29 4.08 21.64
C GLN A 66 -16.26 3.15 20.86
N MET A 67 -15.82 2.56 19.75
CA MET A 67 -16.60 1.73 18.84
C MET A 67 -16.47 0.24 19.17
N ASN A 68 -17.38 -0.59 18.63
CA ASN A 68 -17.30 -2.04 18.78
C ASN A 68 -16.09 -2.61 18.01
N PRO A 69 -15.15 -3.32 18.66
CA PRO A 69 -13.97 -3.89 18.00
C PRO A 69 -14.27 -4.81 16.81
N PHE A 70 -15.33 -5.63 16.88
CA PHE A 70 -15.69 -6.52 15.77
C PHE A 70 -16.19 -5.73 14.56
N ALA A 71 -16.97 -4.67 14.78
CA ALA A 71 -17.44 -3.82 13.69
C ALA A 71 -16.29 -3.04 13.04
N VAL A 72 -15.33 -2.58 13.84
CA VAL A 72 -14.10 -1.93 13.34
C VAL A 72 -13.28 -2.92 12.53
N ALA A 73 -13.06 -4.14 13.04
CA ALA A 73 -12.30 -5.18 12.35
C ALA A 73 -12.89 -5.53 10.98
N GLN A 74 -14.22 -5.67 10.88
CA GLN A 74 -14.91 -5.93 9.60
C GLN A 74 -14.68 -4.86 8.53
N LYS A 75 -14.20 -3.68 8.92
CA LYS A 75 -13.89 -2.55 8.06
C LYS A 75 -12.40 -2.36 7.84
N THR A 76 -11.59 -3.37 8.14
CA THR A 76 -10.14 -3.39 7.89
C THR A 76 -9.79 -4.21 6.65
N HIS A 77 -8.70 -3.83 5.98
CA HIS A 77 -8.15 -4.51 4.81
C HIS A 77 -6.64 -4.61 4.95
N LEU A 78 -6.04 -5.65 4.38
CA LEU A 78 -4.58 -5.80 4.35
C LEU A 78 -4.07 -5.50 2.93
N ILE A 79 -3.19 -4.52 2.81
CA ILE A 79 -2.54 -4.14 1.54
C ILE A 79 -1.04 -4.07 1.79
N ASN A 80 -0.27 -4.84 1.02
CA ASN A 80 1.20 -4.92 1.14
C ASN A 80 1.70 -5.18 2.58
N GLY A 81 0.91 -5.90 3.39
CA GLY A 81 1.21 -6.20 4.79
C GLY A 81 0.91 -5.08 5.78
N VAL A 82 0.28 -3.98 5.33
CA VAL A 82 -0.17 -2.87 6.18
C VAL A 82 -1.69 -2.92 6.32
N LEU A 83 -2.17 -2.72 7.55
CA LEU A 83 -3.59 -2.66 7.86
C LEU A 83 -4.15 -1.29 7.44
N GLY A 84 -5.14 -1.29 6.56
CA GLY A 84 -5.92 -0.12 6.17
C GLY A 84 -7.36 -0.20 6.67
N TYR A 85 -8.01 0.95 6.77
CA TYR A 85 -9.39 1.10 7.21
C TYR A 85 -10.27 1.69 6.11
N GLU A 86 -11.45 1.11 5.89
CA GLU A 86 -12.38 1.58 4.86
C GLU A 86 -12.88 3.01 5.12
N ALA A 87 -13.20 3.72 4.05
CA ALA A 87 -13.80 5.06 4.12
C ALA A 87 -15.11 5.12 4.93
N GLN A 88 -15.89 4.04 4.91
CA GLN A 88 -17.13 3.94 5.69
C GLN A 88 -16.86 4.02 7.20
N LEU A 89 -15.78 3.39 7.66
CA LEU A 89 -15.37 3.49 9.05
C LEU A 89 -14.89 4.91 9.37
N VAL A 90 -14.07 5.51 8.51
CA VAL A 90 -13.60 6.89 8.69
C VAL A 90 -14.79 7.86 8.84
N ASN A 91 -15.81 7.72 7.99
CA ASN A 91 -17.04 8.51 8.09
C ASN A 91 -17.74 8.31 9.46
N ALA A 92 -17.87 7.05 9.90
CA ALA A 92 -18.49 6.71 11.19
C ALA A 92 -17.71 7.30 12.37
N VAL A 93 -16.37 7.23 12.32
CA VAL A 93 -15.48 7.77 13.36
C VAL A 93 -15.67 9.28 13.48
N ILE A 94 -15.65 10.03 12.38
CA ILE A 94 -15.81 11.50 12.39
C ILE A 94 -17.23 11.91 12.81
N SER A 95 -18.23 11.18 12.34
CA SER A 95 -19.62 11.43 12.74
C SER A 95 -19.83 11.22 14.24
N ARG A 96 -19.04 10.33 14.86
CA ARG A 96 -19.17 9.96 16.28
C ARG A 96 -18.24 10.72 17.21
N SER A 97 -17.12 11.23 16.73
CA SER A 97 -16.16 12.01 17.52
C SER A 97 -16.77 13.30 18.09
N GLY A 98 -17.89 13.75 17.52
CA GLY A 98 -18.63 14.88 18.02
C GLY A 98 -18.02 16.23 17.62
N VAL A 99 -17.01 16.27 16.75
CA VAL A 99 -16.52 17.52 16.14
C VAL A 99 -17.49 18.11 15.12
N LEU A 100 -18.29 17.27 14.48
CA LEU A 100 -19.27 17.74 13.50
C LEU A 100 -20.53 18.33 14.17
N ALA A 101 -20.99 19.47 13.68
CA ALA A 101 -22.29 20.08 13.98
C ALA A 101 -23.39 19.58 13.04
N SER A 102 -23.03 19.15 11.82
CA SER A 102 -23.93 18.52 10.84
C SER A 102 -23.25 17.32 10.19
N ARG A 103 -24.04 16.40 9.63
CA ARG A 103 -23.46 15.30 8.81
C ARG A 103 -22.87 15.88 7.52
N PHE A 104 -22.03 15.08 6.86
CA PHE A 104 -21.53 15.40 5.53
C PHE A 104 -22.67 15.60 4.53
N GLU A 105 -22.60 16.70 3.80
CA GLU A 105 -23.45 17.07 2.68
C GLU A 105 -22.64 16.87 1.39
N TYR A 106 -23.31 16.38 0.35
CA TYR A 106 -22.68 16.00 -0.90
C TYR A 106 -23.41 16.65 -2.07
N GLU A 107 -22.66 17.31 -2.93
CA GLU A 107 -23.15 17.98 -4.13
C GLU A 107 -22.34 17.49 -5.33
N TRP A 108 -22.94 16.60 -6.14
CA TRP A 108 -22.32 16.09 -7.35
C TRP A 108 -22.59 17.04 -8.51
N TYR A 109 -21.55 17.35 -9.28
CA TYR A 109 -21.66 18.22 -10.45
C TYR A 109 -20.95 17.63 -11.66
N GLY A 110 -21.22 18.21 -12.82
CA GLY A 110 -20.66 17.79 -14.11
C GLY A 110 -21.47 16.73 -14.85
N PRO A 111 -21.05 16.39 -16.07
CA PRO A 111 -21.78 15.51 -16.98
C PRO A 111 -21.64 14.01 -16.62
N TRP A 112 -22.22 13.61 -15.48
CA TRP A 112 -22.16 12.23 -14.96
C TRP A 112 -22.68 11.17 -15.93
N GLU A 113 -23.56 11.52 -16.87
CA GLU A 113 -24.02 10.66 -17.96
C GLU A 113 -22.89 10.17 -18.87
N LYS A 114 -21.73 10.85 -18.88
CA LYS A 114 -20.54 10.39 -19.60
C LYS A 114 -19.82 9.23 -18.91
N VAL A 115 -20.12 8.97 -17.65
CA VAL A 115 -19.41 8.02 -16.79
C VAL A 115 -20.33 6.91 -16.29
N ILE A 116 -21.50 7.27 -15.76
CA ILE A 116 -22.44 6.33 -15.15
C ILE A 116 -22.93 5.33 -16.20
N GLY A 117 -22.86 4.05 -15.87
CA GLY A 117 -23.31 2.95 -16.73
C GLY A 117 -22.36 2.62 -17.88
N LYS A 118 -21.24 3.35 -18.05
CA LYS A 118 -20.23 3.01 -19.05
C LYS A 118 -19.16 2.12 -18.44
N PHE A 119 -19.28 0.81 -18.63
CA PHE A 119 -18.29 -0.14 -18.15
C PHE A 119 -17.97 -1.19 -19.21
N ASN A 120 -16.74 -1.69 -19.15
CA ASN A 120 -16.31 -2.85 -19.92
C ASN A 120 -16.32 -4.07 -19.00
N ILE A 121 -16.75 -5.21 -19.52
CA ILE A 121 -16.68 -6.49 -18.80
C ILE A 121 -15.35 -7.14 -19.16
N LYS A 122 -14.53 -7.42 -18.16
CA LYS A 122 -13.27 -8.17 -18.29
C LYS A 122 -13.42 -9.54 -17.64
N LYS A 123 -12.76 -10.55 -18.20
CA LYS A 123 -12.66 -11.90 -17.62
C LYS A 123 -11.37 -12.00 -16.83
N GLY A 124 -11.48 -12.41 -15.57
CA GLY A 124 -10.35 -12.75 -14.70
C GLY A 124 -10.47 -14.16 -14.15
N GLU A 125 -9.48 -14.58 -13.35
CA GLU A 125 -9.42 -15.93 -12.75
C GLU A 125 -10.65 -16.27 -11.88
N LYS A 126 -11.30 -15.26 -11.30
CA LYS A 126 -12.47 -15.41 -10.41
C LYS A 126 -13.80 -15.14 -11.10
N GLY A 127 -13.80 -14.98 -12.43
CA GLY A 127 -15.00 -14.71 -13.23
C GLY A 127 -14.97 -13.36 -13.95
N GLU A 128 -16.15 -12.95 -14.42
CA GLU A 128 -16.35 -11.66 -15.08
C GLU A 128 -16.44 -10.53 -14.06
N TYR A 129 -15.72 -9.44 -14.30
CA TYR A 129 -15.76 -8.24 -13.48
C TYR A 129 -15.84 -6.97 -14.35
N ARG A 130 -16.47 -5.94 -13.82
CA ARG A 130 -16.66 -4.66 -14.52
C ARG A 130 -15.51 -3.71 -14.21
N VAL A 131 -15.04 -3.02 -15.25
CA VAL A 131 -14.07 -1.94 -15.15
C VAL A 131 -14.61 -0.67 -15.80
N PRO A 132 -14.18 0.53 -15.36
CA PRO A 132 -14.53 1.78 -16.01
C PRO A 132 -14.33 1.72 -17.52
N GLY A 133 -15.38 2.06 -18.28
CA GLY A 133 -15.39 2.03 -19.74
C GLY A 133 -15.24 3.41 -20.39
N TRP A 134 -15.01 4.45 -19.59
CA TRP A 134 -14.80 5.82 -20.04
C TRP A 134 -13.32 6.21 -19.98
N THR A 135 -12.99 7.35 -20.59
CA THR A 135 -11.64 7.90 -20.67
C THR A 135 -11.48 9.11 -19.75
N MET A 136 -10.25 9.59 -19.54
CA MET A 136 -10.00 10.81 -18.75
C MET A 136 -10.67 12.05 -19.34
N ALA A 137 -10.86 12.11 -20.67
CA ALA A 137 -11.57 13.21 -21.32
C ALA A 137 -13.06 13.21 -20.96
N ASP A 138 -13.66 12.04 -20.72
CA ASP A 138 -15.06 11.93 -20.29
C ASP A 138 -15.27 12.44 -18.86
N GLU A 139 -14.21 12.50 -18.05
CA GLU A 139 -14.24 12.94 -16.66
C GLU A 139 -14.11 14.46 -16.49
N GLU A 140 -13.87 15.18 -17.59
CA GLU A 140 -13.67 16.62 -17.56
C GLU A 140 -14.90 17.33 -16.97
N GLY A 141 -14.65 18.13 -15.93
CA GLY A 141 -15.68 18.87 -15.21
C GLY A 141 -16.60 18.01 -14.32
N ILE A 142 -16.33 16.72 -14.14
CA ILE A 142 -17.07 15.85 -13.22
C ILE A 142 -16.41 15.87 -11.84
N GLY A 143 -17.20 16.15 -10.81
CA GLY A 143 -16.70 16.18 -9.44
C GLY A 143 -17.79 16.09 -8.39
N ILE A 144 -17.33 16.21 -7.16
CA ILE A 144 -18.16 16.27 -5.96
C ILE A 144 -17.63 17.38 -5.05
N ILE A 145 -18.56 18.15 -4.51
CA ILE A 145 -18.30 19.06 -3.41
C ILE A 145 -18.83 18.39 -2.14
N ILE A 146 -17.97 18.21 -1.15
CA ILE A 146 -18.35 17.72 0.18
C ILE A 146 -18.23 18.85 1.20
N LYS A 147 -19.29 19.02 1.99
CA LYS A 147 -19.40 20.07 3.02
C LYS A 147 -19.74 19.44 4.36
N ALA A 148 -19.13 19.92 5.43
CA ALA A 148 -19.59 19.66 6.79
C ALA A 148 -19.25 20.83 7.71
N ARG A 149 -20.13 21.12 8.66
CA ARG A 149 -19.91 22.18 9.64
C ARG A 149 -19.28 21.62 10.90
N LEU A 150 -18.16 22.20 11.33
CA LEU A 150 -17.54 21.90 12.62
C LEU A 150 -18.28 22.61 13.75
N LYS A 151 -18.30 22.02 14.94
CA LYS A 151 -18.86 22.68 16.13
C LYS A 151 -18.05 23.93 16.47
N GLY A 152 -18.75 25.04 16.67
CA GLY A 152 -18.13 26.33 16.94
C GLY A 152 -17.81 27.15 15.69
N GLU A 153 -18.03 26.60 14.48
CA GLU A 153 -17.90 27.36 13.23
C GLU A 153 -19.28 27.71 12.66
N ASP A 154 -19.42 28.94 12.16
CA ASP A 154 -20.66 29.40 11.53
C ASP A 154 -20.79 28.89 10.09
N GLN A 155 -19.66 28.81 9.38
CA GLN A 155 -19.61 28.38 7.97
C GLN A 155 -19.16 26.92 7.85
N PRO A 156 -19.72 26.15 6.90
CA PRO A 156 -19.25 24.80 6.63
C PRO A 156 -17.86 24.82 5.98
N ARG A 157 -17.05 23.80 6.28
CA ARG A 157 -15.81 23.53 5.56
C ARG A 157 -16.13 22.72 4.32
N GLU A 158 -15.58 23.16 3.20
CA GLU A 158 -15.84 22.59 1.88
C GLU A 158 -14.56 21.94 1.32
N LEU A 159 -14.74 20.83 0.62
CA LEU A 159 -13.72 20.24 -0.25
C LEU A 159 -14.35 19.93 -1.62
N ASP A 160 -13.78 20.53 -2.65
CA ASP A 160 -14.07 20.19 -4.04
C ASP A 160 -13.09 19.10 -4.53
N LEU A 161 -13.63 18.03 -5.11
CA LEU A 161 -12.88 16.89 -5.60
C LEU A 161 -13.37 16.47 -6.98
N LEU A 162 -12.49 16.60 -7.97
CA LEU A 162 -12.75 16.11 -9.33
C LEU A 162 -12.57 14.60 -9.42
N LEU A 163 -13.37 13.94 -10.26
CA LEU A 163 -13.25 12.51 -10.55
C LEU A 163 -11.86 12.16 -11.12
N ALA A 164 -11.32 13.03 -11.97
CA ALA A 164 -9.97 12.90 -12.52
C ALA A 164 -8.85 12.91 -11.46
N GLN A 165 -9.11 13.45 -10.25
CA GLN A 165 -8.14 13.42 -9.14
C GLN A 165 -8.16 12.09 -8.36
N ALA A 166 -9.12 11.21 -8.62
CA ALA A 166 -9.18 9.87 -8.06
C ALA A 166 -8.27 8.91 -8.85
N ARG A 167 -6.96 8.99 -8.60
CA ARG A 167 -5.95 8.21 -9.36
C ARG A 167 -6.01 6.71 -9.11
N VAL A 168 -6.22 6.29 -7.85
CA VAL A 168 -6.26 4.88 -7.45
C VAL A 168 -7.70 4.37 -7.51
N ARG A 169 -7.97 3.39 -8.38
CA ARG A 169 -9.33 2.86 -8.66
C ARG A 169 -9.38 1.34 -8.65
N ASN A 170 -8.90 0.74 -7.56
CA ASN A 170 -8.71 -0.71 -7.44
C ASN A 170 -10.00 -1.50 -7.14
N SER A 171 -11.12 -0.81 -6.92
CA SER A 171 -12.43 -1.44 -6.71
C SER A 171 -13.22 -1.52 -8.01
N THR A 172 -13.85 -2.66 -8.28
CA THR A 172 -14.83 -2.81 -9.39
C THR A 172 -16.01 -1.86 -9.24
N LEU A 173 -16.31 -1.42 -8.00
CA LEU A 173 -17.34 -0.42 -7.73
C LEU A 173 -17.05 0.92 -8.37
N TRP A 174 -15.81 1.22 -8.78
CA TRP A 174 -15.57 2.41 -9.60
C TRP A 174 -16.35 2.34 -10.91
N ALA A 175 -16.56 1.15 -11.49
CA ALA A 175 -17.36 0.97 -12.70
C ALA A 175 -18.87 0.96 -12.42
N ASP A 176 -19.29 0.34 -11.31
CA ASP A 176 -20.70 0.15 -10.96
C ASP A 176 -21.34 1.39 -10.31
N ASP A 177 -20.64 2.01 -9.36
CA ASP A 177 -21.10 3.20 -8.63
C ASP A 177 -19.94 4.19 -8.38
N PRO A 178 -19.51 4.91 -9.43
CA PRO A 178 -18.41 5.89 -9.32
C PRO A 178 -18.76 7.07 -8.41
N ARG A 179 -20.05 7.41 -8.24
CA ARG A 179 -20.49 8.50 -7.34
C ARG A 179 -20.21 8.16 -5.89
N GLN A 180 -20.57 6.94 -5.49
CA GLN A 180 -20.32 6.45 -4.15
C GLN A 180 -18.82 6.35 -3.86
N GLN A 181 -18.02 5.82 -4.80
CA GLN A 181 -16.57 5.73 -4.63
C GLN A 181 -15.91 7.10 -4.50
N LEU A 182 -16.33 8.08 -5.32
CA LEU A 182 -15.81 9.45 -5.22
C LEU A 182 -16.21 10.12 -3.89
N ALA A 183 -17.43 9.88 -3.40
CA ALA A 183 -17.86 10.38 -2.09
C ALA A 183 -17.02 9.78 -0.94
N TYR A 184 -16.71 8.49 -1.00
CA TYR A 184 -15.81 7.85 -0.04
C TYR A 184 -14.41 8.44 -0.05
N LEU A 185 -13.86 8.72 -1.24
CA LEU A 185 -12.57 9.41 -1.36
C LEU A 185 -12.64 10.83 -0.79
N ALA A 186 -13.71 11.57 -1.08
CA ALA A 186 -13.92 12.93 -0.61
C ALA A 186 -13.99 13.01 0.91
N VAL A 187 -14.74 12.11 1.56
CA VAL A 187 -14.82 12.04 3.04
C VAL A 187 -13.44 11.88 3.66
N LYS A 188 -12.61 10.98 3.12
CA LYS A 188 -11.27 10.75 3.67
C LYS A 188 -10.33 11.93 3.48
N ARG A 189 -10.36 12.57 2.31
CA ARG A 189 -9.55 13.77 2.04
C ARG A 189 -9.99 14.94 2.91
N TRP A 190 -11.30 15.13 3.07
CA TRP A 190 -11.85 16.15 3.96
C TRP A 190 -11.44 15.87 5.42
N ALA A 191 -11.56 14.62 5.86
CA ALA A 191 -11.16 14.19 7.20
C ALA A 191 -9.69 14.50 7.49
N ARG A 192 -8.80 14.19 6.54
CA ARG A 192 -7.37 14.53 6.66
C ARG A 192 -7.11 16.01 6.80
N LEU A 193 -7.88 16.81 6.08
CA LEU A 193 -7.66 18.25 6.03
C LEU A 193 -8.19 18.95 7.28
N PHE A 194 -9.36 18.54 7.77
CA PHE A 194 -10.09 19.29 8.80
C PHE A 194 -10.26 18.56 10.13
N CYS A 195 -10.12 17.23 10.18
CA CYS A 195 -10.18 16.42 11.41
C CYS A 195 -9.03 15.39 11.50
N PRO A 196 -7.75 15.78 11.29
CA PRO A 196 -6.63 14.85 11.29
C PRO A 196 -6.41 14.18 12.67
N ASP A 197 -6.71 14.91 13.74
CA ASP A 197 -6.64 14.48 15.14
C ASP A 197 -7.65 13.37 15.48
N VAL A 198 -8.79 13.32 14.79
CA VAL A 198 -9.81 12.29 14.99
C VAL A 198 -9.38 10.96 14.35
N ILE A 199 -8.76 11.03 13.18
CA ILE A 199 -8.34 9.84 12.42
C ILE A 199 -6.93 9.36 12.81
N LEU A 200 -6.12 10.18 13.48
CA LEU A 200 -4.79 9.82 14.02
C LEU A 200 -3.85 9.14 13.02
N GLY A 201 -3.94 9.52 11.74
CA GLY A 201 -3.06 8.98 10.71
C GLY A 201 -3.38 7.55 10.27
N VAL A 202 -4.57 7.00 10.57
CA VAL A 202 -4.97 5.71 9.99
C VAL A 202 -5.01 5.80 8.47
N TYR A 203 -4.47 4.77 7.83
CA TYR A 203 -4.44 4.65 6.38
C TYR A 203 -5.72 4.04 5.86
N THR A 204 -6.15 4.45 4.68
CA THR A 204 -7.21 3.79 3.93
C THR A 204 -6.63 3.05 2.73
N PRO A 205 -7.32 2.02 2.20
CA PRO A 205 -6.77 1.09 1.23
C PRO A 205 -6.02 1.75 0.05
N ASP A 206 -6.59 2.78 -0.54
CA ASP A 206 -6.08 3.54 -1.68
C ASP A 206 -4.90 4.47 -1.37
N GLU A 207 -4.52 4.69 -0.11
CA GLU A 207 -3.25 5.37 0.22
C GLU A 207 -2.10 4.41 0.49
N LEU A 208 -2.42 3.15 0.73
CA LEU A 208 -1.45 2.08 0.91
C LEU A 208 -0.98 1.53 -0.43
N ASP A 209 -1.81 1.65 -1.46
CA ASP A 209 -1.45 1.38 -2.84
C ASP A 209 -0.76 2.60 -3.47
N GLU A 210 0.54 2.46 -3.71
CA GLU A 210 1.45 3.38 -4.43
C GLU A 210 1.65 4.78 -3.83
N ARG A 211 2.59 4.88 -2.88
CA ARG A 211 3.49 6.03 -2.80
C ARG A 211 4.79 5.66 -3.52
N GLU A 212 5.00 6.11 -4.76
CA GLU A 212 6.37 6.37 -5.19
C GLU A 212 6.88 7.50 -4.28
N GLU A 213 7.81 7.18 -3.38
CA GLU A 213 8.41 8.15 -2.48
C GLU A 213 9.00 9.29 -3.32
N LYS A 214 8.38 10.47 -3.26
CA LYS A 214 8.95 11.65 -3.87
C LYS A 214 10.11 12.07 -2.97
N ILE A 215 11.33 11.97 -3.47
CA ILE A 215 12.53 12.45 -2.79
C ILE A 215 12.33 13.96 -2.55
N ILE A 216 12.05 14.35 -1.30
CA ILE A 216 11.75 15.74 -0.91
C ILE A 216 13.05 16.53 -0.68
N ASN A 217 14.20 15.85 -0.66
CA ASN A 217 15.51 16.45 -0.53
C ASN A 217 16.43 15.87 -1.62
N PRO A 218 16.71 16.59 -2.72
CA PRO A 218 17.74 16.13 -3.64
C PRO A 218 19.06 16.12 -2.86
N THR A 219 19.63 14.93 -2.65
CA THR A 219 21.00 14.81 -2.14
C THR A 219 21.88 15.55 -3.12
N GLN A 220 22.41 16.71 -2.70
CA GLN A 220 23.50 17.34 -3.43
C GLN A 220 24.60 16.30 -3.57
N SER A 221 25.05 16.10 -4.80
CA SER A 221 26.13 15.18 -5.15
C SER A 221 27.34 15.46 -4.26
N THR A 222 27.54 14.64 -3.23
CA THR A 222 28.79 14.57 -2.49
C THR A 222 29.83 14.01 -3.44
N GLN A 223 30.53 14.92 -4.11
CA GLN A 223 31.83 14.62 -4.70
C GLN A 223 32.70 14.04 -3.58
N SER A 224 33.11 12.79 -3.74
CA SER A 224 33.98 12.07 -2.82
C SER A 224 35.32 12.81 -2.74
N ILE A 225 35.52 13.59 -1.68
CA ILE A 225 36.84 14.07 -1.28
C ILE A 225 37.40 13.01 -0.32
N THR A 226 38.37 12.24 -0.81
CA THR A 226 39.23 11.38 0.01
C THR A 226 40.02 12.26 0.98
N MET A 227 39.86 12.02 2.29
CA MET A 227 40.70 12.62 3.34
C MET A 227 41.42 11.50 4.09
N GLN A 228 42.62 11.17 3.62
CA GLN A 228 43.71 10.78 4.52
C GLN A 228 44.12 12.03 5.30
N ASP A 229 44.50 11.84 6.56
CA ASP A 229 44.91 12.84 7.56
C ASP A 229 43.77 13.62 8.23
N ILE A 230 43.34 13.18 9.43
CA ILE A 230 43.52 13.90 10.72
C ILE A 230 43.48 12.86 11.86
N ASN A 231 44.63 12.63 12.51
CA ASN A 231 44.74 12.06 13.85
C ASN A 231 44.91 13.22 14.85
N ALA A 232 44.08 13.27 15.91
CA ALA A 232 44.49 13.47 17.31
C ALA A 232 43.32 13.90 18.22
N ASP A 233 43.21 13.18 19.34
CA ASP A 233 42.71 13.57 20.66
C ASP A 233 41.20 13.68 20.98
N ASN A 234 40.75 12.59 21.63
CA ASN A 234 40.22 12.52 23.01
C ASN A 234 38.75 12.95 23.29
N LEU A 235 37.86 11.97 23.52
CA LEU A 235 37.42 11.51 24.86
C LEU A 235 36.11 10.69 24.80
N GLN A 236 36.22 9.48 25.36
CA GLN A 236 35.23 8.48 25.80
C GLN A 236 33.73 8.82 25.85
N THR A 237 32.91 7.91 25.31
CA THR A 237 31.93 7.17 26.14
C THR A 237 31.66 5.79 25.55
N THR A 238 31.74 4.79 26.43
CA THR A 238 31.59 3.35 26.24
C THR A 238 30.16 2.94 25.89
N SER A 239 29.96 2.07 24.89
CA SER A 239 29.03 0.91 24.95
C SER A 239 29.03 0.07 23.66
N THR A 240 29.38 -1.22 23.82
CA THR A 240 28.84 -2.39 23.10
C THR A 240 29.11 -2.52 21.59
N GLN A 241 30.35 -2.84 21.20
CA GLN A 241 30.71 -3.35 19.87
C GLN A 241 30.97 -4.86 19.91
N GLU A 242 29.93 -5.69 19.80
CA GLU A 242 30.10 -7.13 19.47
C GLU A 242 29.00 -7.70 18.55
N ALA A 243 27.93 -6.96 18.22
CA ALA A 243 26.83 -7.47 17.38
C ALA A 243 26.79 -6.93 15.92
N ASP A 244 27.50 -5.85 15.60
CA ASP A 244 27.35 -5.13 14.31
C ASP A 244 28.06 -5.82 13.14
N VAL A 245 29.21 -6.47 13.40
CA VAL A 245 30.06 -7.06 12.34
C VAL A 245 29.39 -8.24 11.62
N ASN A 246 28.47 -8.95 12.28
CA ASN A 246 27.81 -10.13 11.71
C ASN A 246 26.61 -9.76 10.80
N ILE A 247 25.90 -8.68 11.13
CA ILE A 247 24.73 -8.25 10.36
C ILE A 247 25.17 -7.65 9.02
N ASP A 248 26.25 -6.86 9.02
CA ASP A 248 26.81 -6.29 7.79
C ASP A 248 27.37 -7.36 6.85
N ASP A 249 28.06 -8.39 7.38
CA ASP A 249 28.53 -9.52 6.57
C ASP A 249 27.37 -10.34 5.97
N ALA A 250 26.29 -10.53 6.74
CA ALA A 250 25.07 -11.17 6.25
C ALA A 250 24.39 -10.34 5.15
N ALA A 251 24.33 -9.02 5.30
CA ALA A 251 23.79 -8.12 4.28
C ALA A 251 24.61 -8.16 2.99
N GLU A 252 25.94 -8.19 3.10
CA GLU A 252 26.82 -8.26 1.93
C GLU A 252 26.68 -9.58 1.16
N LYS A 253 26.50 -10.70 1.87
CA LYS A 253 26.16 -12.00 1.25
C LYS A 253 24.85 -11.94 0.47
N PHE A 254 23.83 -11.24 0.99
CA PHE A 254 22.59 -11.04 0.26
C PHE A 254 22.78 -10.16 -0.97
N ARG A 255 23.54 -9.06 -0.88
CA ARG A 255 23.85 -8.21 -2.05
C ARG A 255 24.53 -9.02 -3.15
N ALA A 256 25.55 -9.80 -2.81
CA ALA A 256 26.25 -10.66 -3.76
C ALA A 256 25.32 -11.69 -4.43
N ARG A 257 24.45 -12.34 -3.64
CA ARG A 257 23.46 -13.31 -4.17
C ARG A 257 22.41 -12.67 -5.07
N ILE A 258 22.00 -11.44 -4.78
CA ILE A 258 21.10 -10.67 -5.65
C ILE A 258 21.81 -10.42 -6.98
N ASP A 259 23.04 -9.90 -6.95
CA ASP A 259 23.76 -9.52 -8.17
C ASP A 259 24.12 -10.73 -9.04
N SER A 260 24.35 -11.90 -8.44
CA SER A 260 24.64 -13.15 -9.14
C SER A 260 23.40 -13.91 -9.63
N ALA A 261 22.18 -13.48 -9.29
CA ALA A 261 20.97 -14.20 -9.70
C ALA A 261 20.72 -14.01 -11.20
N GLU A 262 20.81 -15.09 -11.99
CA GLU A 262 20.60 -15.07 -13.44
C GLU A 262 19.29 -15.74 -13.87
N THR A 263 18.70 -16.56 -13.00
CA THR A 263 17.43 -17.25 -13.26
C THR A 263 16.29 -16.69 -12.40
N LEU A 264 15.05 -16.91 -12.87
CA LEU A 264 13.86 -16.48 -12.14
C LEU A 264 13.73 -17.22 -10.80
N GLU A 265 14.17 -18.48 -10.76
CA GLU A 265 14.19 -19.31 -9.56
C GLU A 265 15.17 -18.75 -8.52
N ASP A 266 16.41 -18.44 -8.92
CA ASP A 266 17.42 -17.86 -8.02
C ASP A 266 16.98 -16.49 -7.49
N ALA A 267 16.46 -15.62 -8.36
CA ALA A 267 15.99 -14.29 -7.94
C ALA A 267 14.81 -14.38 -6.95
N THR A 268 13.93 -15.36 -7.12
CA THR A 268 12.81 -15.62 -6.20
C THR A 268 13.31 -16.19 -4.88
N ALA A 269 14.23 -17.15 -4.92
CA ALA A 269 14.81 -17.77 -3.74
C ALA A 269 15.52 -16.73 -2.85
N VAL A 270 16.35 -15.86 -3.45
CA VAL A 270 17.04 -14.79 -2.73
C VAL A 270 16.06 -13.81 -2.08
N GLY A 271 14.97 -13.44 -2.78
CA GLY A 271 13.93 -12.59 -2.22
C GLY A 271 13.21 -13.21 -1.02
N ASN A 272 12.94 -14.52 -1.06
CA ASN A 272 12.32 -15.25 0.04
C ASN A 272 13.25 -15.37 1.26
N ASP A 273 14.54 -15.59 1.03
CA ASP A 273 15.54 -15.64 2.10
C ASP A 273 15.67 -14.28 2.80
N ILE A 274 15.64 -13.18 2.05
CA ILE A 274 15.65 -11.81 2.62
C ILE A 274 14.39 -11.55 3.47
N ASN A 275 13.21 -12.01 3.02
CA ASN A 275 11.98 -11.94 3.80
C ASN A 275 12.06 -12.72 5.12
N THR A 276 12.71 -13.88 5.08
CA THR A 276 12.91 -14.74 6.27
C THR A 276 13.92 -14.11 7.23
N ALA A 277 14.96 -13.46 6.72
CA ALA A 277 16.00 -12.79 7.50
C ALA A 277 15.58 -11.40 8.06
N LYS A 278 14.36 -10.93 7.77
CA LYS A 278 13.85 -9.62 8.23
C LYS A 278 14.05 -9.36 9.74
N PRO A 279 13.81 -10.30 10.66
CA PRO A 279 14.02 -10.05 12.10
C PRO A 279 15.49 -9.80 12.48
N ALA A 280 16.44 -10.33 11.70
CA ALA A 280 17.88 -10.22 11.97
C ALA A 280 18.54 -9.02 11.28
N LEU A 281 18.05 -8.61 10.10
CA LEU A 281 18.62 -7.52 9.30
C LEU A 281 18.20 -6.12 9.79
N GLY A 282 17.11 -6.02 10.55
CA GLY A 282 16.51 -4.74 10.89
C GLY A 282 15.87 -4.03 9.69
N THR A 283 15.10 -2.98 9.96
CA THR A 283 14.20 -2.36 8.96
C THR A 283 14.93 -1.72 7.78
N ALA A 284 16.08 -1.08 8.03
CA ALA A 284 16.83 -0.35 7.02
C ALA A 284 17.47 -1.28 5.98
N LEU A 285 18.28 -2.25 6.43
CA LEU A 285 18.94 -3.22 5.55
C LEU A 285 17.93 -4.13 4.85
N PHE A 286 16.88 -4.55 5.55
CA PHE A 286 15.80 -5.32 4.92
C PHE A 286 15.17 -4.57 3.75
N THR A 287 14.89 -3.28 3.92
CA THR A 287 14.27 -2.45 2.87
C THR A 287 15.21 -2.27 1.67
N GLU A 288 16.50 -2.01 1.93
CA GLU A 288 17.53 -1.92 0.88
C GLU A 288 17.61 -3.22 0.06
N LEU A 289 17.80 -4.36 0.75
CA LEU A 289 17.98 -5.67 0.13
C LEU A 289 16.72 -6.12 -0.62
N LYS A 290 15.53 -5.90 -0.05
CA LYS A 290 14.27 -6.20 -0.72
C LYS A 290 14.11 -5.41 -2.01
N ASN A 291 14.38 -4.10 -1.99
CA ASN A 291 14.30 -3.26 -3.17
C ASN A 291 15.29 -3.70 -4.26
N LYS A 292 16.52 -4.07 -3.88
CA LYS A 292 17.51 -4.63 -4.81
C LYS A 292 17.07 -5.96 -5.40
N ALA A 293 16.57 -6.89 -4.56
CA ALA A 293 16.08 -8.19 -5.00
C ALA A 293 14.89 -8.06 -5.97
N THR A 294 13.95 -7.15 -5.70
CA THR A 294 12.81 -6.86 -6.60
C THR A 294 13.28 -6.33 -7.94
N ARG A 295 14.22 -5.37 -7.96
CA ARG A 295 14.78 -4.87 -9.23
C ARG A 295 15.46 -5.97 -10.03
N ARG A 296 16.26 -6.81 -9.37
CA ARG A 296 16.93 -7.95 -10.02
C ARG A 296 15.92 -8.95 -10.59
N TYR A 297 14.90 -9.30 -9.83
CA TYR A 297 13.83 -10.20 -10.29
C TYR A 297 13.19 -9.69 -11.59
N HIS A 298 12.82 -8.41 -11.65
CA HIS A 298 12.24 -7.83 -12.86
C HIS A 298 13.22 -7.80 -14.03
N LEU A 299 14.50 -7.49 -13.78
CA LEU A 299 15.53 -7.54 -14.82
C LEU A 299 15.64 -8.95 -15.41
N VAL A 300 15.79 -9.98 -14.57
CA VAL A 300 15.90 -11.37 -15.00
C VAL A 300 14.64 -11.81 -15.74
N LYS A 301 13.45 -11.52 -15.20
CA LYS A 301 12.17 -11.84 -15.83
C LYS A 301 12.05 -11.28 -17.24
N HIS A 302 12.37 -9.99 -17.43
CA HIS A 302 12.27 -9.34 -18.73
C HIS A 302 13.36 -9.79 -19.70
N ARG A 303 14.56 -10.11 -19.19
CA ARG A 303 15.62 -10.74 -19.97
C ARG A 303 15.18 -12.10 -20.51
N THR A 304 14.73 -13.00 -19.65
CA THR A 304 14.23 -14.33 -20.04
C THR A 304 13.06 -14.23 -21.02
N MET A 305 12.11 -13.33 -20.77
CA MET A 305 10.98 -13.10 -21.69
C MET A 305 11.44 -12.66 -23.08
N LEU A 306 12.46 -11.81 -23.18
CA LEU A 306 13.01 -11.38 -24.47
C LEU A 306 13.81 -12.49 -25.14
N ASP A 307 14.63 -13.21 -24.40
CA ASP A 307 15.39 -14.35 -24.93
C ASP A 307 14.43 -15.41 -25.50
N GLU A 308 13.36 -15.74 -24.77
CA GLU A 308 12.30 -16.64 -25.25
C GLU A 308 11.59 -16.08 -26.48
N ALA A 309 11.27 -14.79 -26.49
CA ALA A 309 10.56 -14.16 -27.61
C ALA A 309 11.42 -14.11 -28.89
N ILE A 310 12.72 -13.84 -28.76
CA ILE A 310 13.68 -13.84 -29.87
C ILE A 310 13.91 -15.27 -30.36
N ASN A 311 14.13 -16.23 -29.46
CA ASN A 311 14.34 -17.64 -29.83
C ASN A 311 13.09 -18.31 -30.44
N SER A 312 11.91 -17.76 -30.18
CA SER A 312 10.63 -18.24 -30.73
C SER A 312 10.22 -17.51 -32.01
N LEU A 313 11.07 -16.65 -32.58
CA LEU A 313 10.79 -16.03 -33.87
C LEU A 313 10.70 -17.11 -34.96
N PRO A 314 9.68 -17.07 -35.83
CA PRO A 314 9.57 -17.99 -36.95
C PRO A 314 10.66 -17.71 -37.99
N GLN A 315 10.84 -18.60 -38.97
CA GLN A 315 11.79 -18.34 -40.06
C GLN A 315 11.39 -17.07 -40.84
N PRO A 316 12.34 -16.28 -41.35
CA PRO A 316 12.04 -14.97 -41.95
C PRO A 316 11.13 -15.02 -43.18
N ASP A 317 11.00 -16.17 -43.84
CA ASP A 317 10.12 -16.43 -44.98
C ASP A 317 8.70 -16.86 -44.58
N ALA A 318 8.42 -17.02 -43.28
CA ALA A 318 7.09 -17.37 -42.78
C ALA A 318 6.11 -16.19 -42.94
N PRO A 319 4.82 -16.47 -43.24
CA PRO A 319 3.82 -15.44 -43.54
C PRO A 319 3.51 -14.49 -42.37
N ASP A 320 3.83 -14.89 -41.13
CA ASP A 320 3.64 -14.12 -39.90
C ASP A 320 4.95 -13.56 -39.32
N ALA A 321 6.09 -13.76 -39.97
CA ALA A 321 7.42 -13.41 -39.44
C ALA A 321 7.57 -11.92 -39.12
N ALA A 322 7.15 -11.05 -40.04
CA ALA A 322 7.19 -9.59 -39.84
C ALA A 322 6.32 -9.15 -38.63
N THR A 323 5.14 -9.76 -38.46
CA THR A 323 4.24 -9.42 -37.34
C THR A 323 4.81 -9.90 -36.01
N CYS A 324 5.37 -11.11 -35.98
CA CYS A 324 6.04 -11.65 -34.80
C CYS A 324 7.25 -10.80 -34.41
N PHE A 325 8.03 -10.33 -35.38
CA PHE A 325 9.18 -9.46 -35.16
C PHE A 325 8.78 -8.10 -34.55
N GLU A 326 7.76 -7.43 -35.09
CA GLU A 326 7.22 -6.19 -34.51
C GLU A 326 6.73 -6.38 -33.07
N MET A 327 6.17 -7.56 -32.74
CA MET A 327 5.76 -7.87 -31.37
C MET A 327 6.97 -7.96 -30.42
N VAL A 328 8.11 -8.45 -30.89
CA VAL A 328 9.36 -8.48 -30.10
C VAL A 328 9.90 -7.06 -29.89
N GLU A 329 9.87 -6.19 -30.90
CA GLU A 329 10.26 -4.77 -30.76
C GLU A 329 9.38 -4.03 -29.75
N LYS A 330 8.05 -4.28 -29.78
CA LYS A 330 7.11 -3.73 -28.78
C LYS A 330 7.40 -4.24 -27.38
N LYS A 331 7.72 -5.53 -27.23
CA LYS A 331 8.11 -6.14 -25.95
C LYS A 331 9.41 -5.54 -25.42
N LEU A 332 10.41 -5.30 -26.27
CA LEU A 332 11.67 -4.66 -25.89
C LEU A 332 11.43 -3.23 -25.39
N SER A 333 10.64 -2.44 -26.14
CA SER A 333 10.30 -1.07 -25.79
C SER A 333 9.59 -0.98 -24.43
N ALA A 334 8.68 -1.92 -24.14
CA ALA A 334 7.99 -2.00 -22.86
C ALA A 334 8.91 -2.45 -21.71
N ALA A 335 9.92 -3.26 -22.00
CA ALA A 335 10.85 -3.80 -21.01
C ALA A 335 11.98 -2.82 -20.62
N LYS A 336 12.14 -1.69 -21.33
CA LYS A 336 13.24 -0.72 -21.12
C LYS A 336 13.41 -0.29 -19.66
N ARG A 337 12.31 0.01 -18.95
CA ARG A 337 12.33 0.43 -17.54
C ARG A 337 13.00 -0.59 -16.61
N HIS A 338 12.92 -1.88 -16.94
CA HIS A 338 13.39 -2.98 -16.09
C HIS A 338 14.75 -3.53 -16.51
N LEU A 339 15.14 -3.40 -17.78
CA LEU A 339 16.44 -3.84 -18.29
C LEU A 339 17.55 -2.81 -18.04
N GLY A 340 17.20 -1.52 -17.96
CA GLY A 340 18.18 -0.44 -17.99
C GLY A 340 18.70 -0.16 -19.40
N ASP A 341 19.35 0.99 -19.60
CA ASP A 341 19.74 1.47 -20.92
C ASP A 341 20.78 0.54 -21.59
N ASP A 342 21.79 0.08 -20.86
CA ASP A 342 22.87 -0.75 -21.42
C ASP A 342 22.37 -2.09 -21.98
N LEU A 343 21.51 -2.79 -21.24
CA LEU A 343 21.00 -4.10 -21.66
C LEU A 343 19.91 -3.95 -22.72
N HIS A 344 19.07 -2.93 -22.59
CA HIS A 344 18.09 -2.58 -23.63
C HIS A 344 18.77 -2.28 -24.96
N ASP A 345 19.86 -1.51 -24.95
CA ASP A 345 20.60 -1.16 -26.16
C ASP A 345 21.27 -2.36 -26.81
N LYS A 346 21.76 -3.34 -26.03
CA LYS A 346 22.25 -4.61 -26.56
C LYS A 346 21.15 -5.37 -27.31
N TYR A 347 19.97 -5.53 -26.71
CA TYR A 347 18.83 -6.18 -27.39
C TYR A 347 18.36 -5.38 -28.62
N ARG A 348 18.37 -4.04 -28.55
CA ARG A 348 18.04 -3.19 -29.69
C ARG A 348 18.99 -3.46 -30.86
N ILE A 349 20.30 -3.46 -30.61
CA ILE A 349 21.30 -3.73 -31.65
C ILE A 349 21.08 -5.12 -32.26
N THR A 350 20.86 -6.15 -31.43
CA THR A 350 20.57 -7.50 -31.93
C THR A 350 19.34 -7.54 -32.83
N LEU A 351 18.25 -6.84 -32.45
CA LEU A 351 17.06 -6.76 -33.29
C LEU A 351 17.32 -5.94 -34.56
N ASP A 352 18.00 -4.81 -34.47
CA ASP A 352 18.33 -3.98 -35.64
C ASP A 352 19.15 -4.76 -36.68
N ASP A 353 20.08 -5.62 -36.23
CA ASP A 353 20.87 -6.50 -37.10
C ASP A 353 20.01 -7.58 -37.77
N MET A 354 18.99 -8.11 -37.07
CA MET A 354 18.06 -9.11 -37.61
C MET A 354 16.96 -8.51 -38.51
N LYS A 355 16.63 -7.24 -38.32
CA LYS A 355 15.49 -6.56 -38.96
C LYS A 355 15.43 -6.67 -40.49
N PRO A 356 16.55 -6.57 -41.25
CA PRO A 356 16.53 -6.71 -42.71
C PRO A 356 16.04 -8.09 -43.19
N GLU A 357 16.18 -9.13 -42.38
CA GLU A 357 15.72 -10.47 -42.73
C GLU A 357 14.20 -10.61 -42.59
N TYR A 358 13.57 -9.87 -41.66
CA TYR A 358 12.16 -10.04 -41.28
C TYR A 358 11.20 -9.00 -41.85
N ILE A 359 11.68 -7.80 -42.21
CA ILE A 359 10.86 -6.66 -42.66
C ILE A 359 11.35 -6.10 -44.01
N GLY A 360 11.95 -6.96 -44.85
CA GLY A 360 12.50 -6.60 -46.16
C GLY A 360 11.54 -5.86 -47.08
#